data_AF-A0A428P7U8-F1
#
_entry.id   AF-A0A428P7U8-F1
#
_cell.length_a   1.000
_cell.length_b   1.000
_cell.length_c   1.000
_cell.angle_alpha   90.00
_cell.angle_beta   90.00
_cell.angle_gamma   90.00
#
_symmetry.space_group_name_H-M   'P 1'
#
loop_
_entity.id
_entity.type
_entity.pdbx_description
1 polymer ?
#
loop_
_entity_poly.entity_id
_entity_poly.type
_entity_poly.pdbx_seq_one_letter_code
_entity_poly.pdbx_strand_id
1 'polypeptide(L)'
;MPIELVLQEVENLNPSVMFPENKTFTEPGEYIHALVKLSRNRLTQTQDPDFGSEDSGCEAVFAHEELYKHVLTKMLVRTRRKGPFVLMHGDMALQGNNLLWDDELNLVAVLDWEFCYTVPTSCFIPPAWINGFSPDPIRAIGQMGIFYDCEMLSLKRSIAERTQQQWPESPLSREWQRRVGESSDPHVSVVLALLYPEVIDSVFWEFFMHKFYSPHYLPPTPTREIADEKLAAFRTREDIKKFVAKRVADEKDYAKRYEEYVRENGEPHGCRCVSCEEQRSKFENLQQLPMLLHPLEVPVECESTGPEPIKVERLDKTKRAPPEWIRRLELIRDKRKSQT
;
A
#
# COMPACT_ATOMS: atom_id res chain seq x y z
N MET A 1 6.79 1.35 -10.67
CA MET A 1 6.01 2.38 -9.93
C MET A 1 4.91 1.66 -9.16
N PRO A 2 4.39 2.21 -8.05
CA PRO A 2 3.33 1.56 -7.28
C PRO A 2 2.07 1.32 -8.12
N ILE A 3 1.23 0.37 -7.68
CA ILE A 3 -0.05 0.02 -8.31
C ILE A 3 -0.95 1.25 -8.52
N GLU A 4 -0.89 2.21 -7.60
CA GLU A 4 -1.61 3.48 -7.69
C GLU A 4 -1.35 4.25 -8.99
N LEU A 5 -0.15 4.18 -9.58
CA LEU A 5 0.10 4.80 -10.88
C LEU A 5 -0.73 4.13 -12.00
N VAL A 6 -0.89 2.82 -11.95
CA VAL A 6 -1.69 2.06 -12.92
C VAL A 6 -3.17 2.34 -12.71
N LEU A 7 -3.65 2.37 -11.46
CA LEU A 7 -5.03 2.72 -11.13
C LEU A 7 -5.41 4.10 -11.66
N GLN A 8 -4.54 5.10 -11.46
CA GLN A 8 -4.75 6.44 -11.98
C GLN A 8 -4.77 6.50 -13.52
N GLU A 9 -4.01 5.64 -14.22
CA GLU A 9 -4.05 5.56 -15.68
C GLU A 9 -5.39 4.97 -16.16
N VAL A 10 -5.89 3.93 -15.48
CA VAL A 10 -7.22 3.32 -15.76
C VAL A 10 -8.35 4.33 -15.50
N GLU A 11 -8.23 5.13 -14.45
CA GLU A 11 -9.17 6.21 -14.13
C GLU A 11 -9.02 7.45 -15.04
N ASN A 12 -8.08 7.44 -15.99
CA ASN A 12 -7.76 8.56 -16.88
C ASN A 12 -7.33 9.85 -16.15
N LEU A 13 -6.64 9.73 -15.01
CA LEU A 13 -6.09 10.86 -14.24
C LEU A 13 -4.72 11.34 -14.77
N ASN A 14 -4.29 10.80 -15.90
CA ASN A 14 -3.07 11.16 -16.64
C ASN A 14 -1.78 11.20 -15.78
N PRO A 15 -1.51 10.18 -14.94
CA PRO A 15 -0.30 10.16 -14.10
C PRO A 15 0.99 10.19 -14.93
N SER A 16 0.95 9.65 -16.14
CA SER A 16 2.06 9.59 -17.11
C SER A 16 2.63 10.98 -17.48
N VAL A 17 1.86 12.06 -17.35
CA VAL A 17 2.34 13.44 -17.55
C VAL A 17 3.35 13.84 -16.48
N MET A 18 3.15 13.40 -15.24
CA MET A 18 4.05 13.67 -14.12
C MET A 18 5.20 12.67 -14.04
N PHE A 19 4.96 11.44 -14.51
CA PHE A 19 5.88 10.31 -14.44
C PHE A 19 6.13 9.75 -15.85
N PRO A 20 6.95 10.42 -16.66
CA PRO A 20 7.23 9.96 -18.01
C PRO A 20 7.95 8.61 -17.98
N GLU A 21 7.66 7.79 -18.99
CA GLU A 21 8.26 6.48 -19.17
C GLU A 21 9.80 6.53 -19.16
N ASN A 22 10.42 5.43 -18.74
CA ASN A 22 11.88 5.24 -18.72
C ASN A 22 12.66 6.22 -17.81
N LYS A 23 11.99 6.93 -16.91
CA LYS A 23 12.64 7.67 -15.82
C LYS A 23 12.61 6.88 -14.52
N THR A 24 13.74 6.81 -13.86
CA THR A 24 13.91 6.15 -12.55
C THR A 24 14.35 7.17 -11.51
N PHE A 25 14.02 6.91 -10.25
CA PHE A 25 14.52 7.70 -9.13
C PHE A 25 15.92 7.27 -8.75
N THR A 26 16.76 8.23 -8.41
CA THR A 26 18.14 7.97 -7.94
C THR A 26 18.26 8.15 -6.44
N GLU A 27 17.37 8.94 -5.84
CA GLU A 27 17.34 9.18 -4.40
C GLU A 27 15.99 8.78 -3.79
N PRO A 28 15.98 8.21 -2.56
CA PRO A 28 14.73 7.88 -1.86
C PRO A 28 13.77 9.05 -1.72
N GLY A 29 14.31 10.27 -1.60
CA GLY A 29 13.48 11.46 -1.50
C GLY A 29 12.68 11.76 -2.76
N GLU A 30 13.25 11.54 -3.95
CA GLU A 30 12.55 11.71 -5.22
C GLU A 30 11.36 10.75 -5.31
N TYR A 31 11.54 9.50 -4.86
CA TYR A 31 10.48 8.51 -4.80
C TYR A 31 9.36 8.91 -3.82
N ILE A 32 9.69 9.37 -2.62
CA ILE A 32 8.68 9.84 -1.64
C ILE A 32 7.92 11.05 -2.19
N HIS A 33 8.61 12.00 -2.83
CA HIS A 33 7.97 13.12 -3.51
C HIS A 33 7.03 12.66 -4.63
N ALA A 34 7.40 11.61 -5.36
CA ALA A 34 6.55 11.01 -6.38
C ALA A 34 5.27 10.41 -5.79
N LEU A 35 5.34 9.72 -4.64
CA LEU A 35 4.15 9.21 -3.96
C LEU A 35 3.22 10.33 -3.51
N VAL A 36 3.76 11.43 -2.94
CA VAL A 36 2.97 12.61 -2.58
C VAL A 36 2.31 13.24 -3.80
N LYS A 37 3.02 13.29 -4.95
CA LYS A 37 2.45 13.78 -6.21
C LYS A 37 1.32 12.89 -6.73
N LEU A 38 1.48 11.56 -6.68
CA LEU A 38 0.41 10.61 -7.04
C LEU A 38 -0.80 10.81 -6.15
N SER A 39 -0.62 10.81 -4.83
CA SER A 39 -1.70 11.01 -3.87
C SER A 39 -2.47 12.33 -4.10
N ARG A 40 -1.73 13.43 -4.35
CA ARG A 40 -2.35 14.72 -4.75
C ARG A 40 -3.11 14.63 -6.06
N ASN A 41 -2.59 13.90 -7.03
CA ASN A 41 -3.23 13.75 -8.33
C ASN A 41 -4.59 13.06 -8.23
N ARG A 42 -4.68 12.01 -7.42
CA ARG A 42 -5.97 11.36 -7.11
C ARG A 42 -6.92 12.36 -6.47
N LEU A 43 -6.51 13.01 -5.38
CA LEU A 43 -7.34 13.96 -4.64
C LEU A 43 -7.93 15.07 -5.54
N THR A 44 -7.14 15.55 -6.50
CA THR A 44 -7.54 16.65 -7.39
C THR A 44 -8.32 16.22 -8.62
N GLN A 45 -8.08 15.01 -9.15
CA GLN A 45 -8.59 14.62 -10.48
C GLN A 45 -9.64 13.51 -10.46
N THR A 46 -9.72 12.68 -9.42
CA THR A 46 -10.67 11.54 -9.43
C THR A 46 -12.11 12.00 -9.64
N GLN A 47 -12.98 11.19 -10.25
CA GLN A 47 -14.39 11.61 -10.41
C GLN A 47 -15.19 11.40 -9.13
N ASP A 48 -14.72 10.49 -8.28
CA ASP A 48 -15.37 10.08 -7.06
C ASP A 48 -14.37 10.14 -5.90
N PRO A 49 -14.20 11.33 -5.28
CA PRO A 49 -13.30 11.49 -4.15
C PRO A 49 -13.89 10.97 -2.83
N ASP A 50 -15.12 10.41 -2.85
CA ASP A 50 -15.87 9.97 -1.67
C ASP A 50 -15.97 11.05 -0.57
N PHE A 51 -16.21 12.31 -0.98
CA PHE A 51 -16.34 13.40 -0.01
C PHE A 51 -17.71 13.38 0.64
N GLY A 52 -18.78 13.08 -0.10
CA GLY A 52 -20.18 13.06 0.36
C GLY A 52 -20.77 14.44 0.74
N SER A 53 -20.01 15.28 1.44
CA SER A 53 -20.38 16.63 1.86
C SER A 53 -19.19 17.59 1.82
N GLU A 54 -19.45 18.91 1.83
CA GLU A 54 -18.38 19.90 1.91
C GLU A 54 -17.62 19.83 3.25
N ASP A 55 -18.29 19.43 4.33
CA ASP A 55 -17.67 19.30 5.64
C ASP A 55 -16.70 18.11 5.68
N SER A 56 -17.14 16.94 5.25
CA SER A 56 -16.33 15.73 5.11
C SER A 56 -15.21 15.91 4.10
N GLY A 57 -15.49 16.57 2.97
CA GLY A 57 -14.46 16.90 1.98
C GLY A 57 -13.38 17.85 2.52
N CYS A 58 -13.75 18.82 3.37
CA CYS A 58 -12.75 19.67 4.04
C CYS A 58 -11.88 18.86 5.02
N GLU A 59 -12.47 17.92 5.75
CA GLU A 59 -11.75 17.02 6.66
C GLU A 59 -10.77 16.12 5.93
N ALA A 60 -11.19 15.53 4.80
CA ALA A 60 -10.33 14.71 3.96
C ALA A 60 -9.15 15.53 3.41
N VAL A 61 -9.42 16.68 2.77
CA VAL A 61 -8.36 17.54 2.22
C VAL A 61 -7.40 18.03 3.31
N PHE A 62 -7.90 18.34 4.50
CA PHE A 62 -7.07 18.70 5.64
C PHE A 62 -6.13 17.57 6.07
N ALA A 63 -6.67 16.35 6.21
CA ALA A 63 -5.89 15.16 6.56
C ALA A 63 -4.75 14.89 5.56
N HIS A 64 -5.04 14.95 4.26
CA HIS A 64 -4.02 14.83 3.21
C HIS A 64 -2.93 15.89 3.35
N GLU A 65 -3.31 17.17 3.51
CA GLU A 65 -2.33 18.26 3.63
C GLU A 65 -1.45 18.14 4.88
N GLU A 66 -2.00 17.72 6.02
CA GLU A 66 -1.22 17.48 7.24
C GLU A 66 -0.29 16.27 7.09
N LEU A 67 -0.74 15.19 6.45
CA LEU A 67 0.12 14.05 6.11
C LEU A 67 1.27 14.47 5.20
N TYR A 68 1.00 15.22 4.13
CA TYR A 68 2.06 15.69 3.22
C TYR A 68 3.06 16.60 3.93
N LYS A 69 2.59 17.51 4.79
CA LYS A 69 3.49 18.35 5.60
C LYS A 69 4.37 17.47 6.49
N HIS A 70 3.81 16.46 7.15
CA HIS A 70 4.59 15.54 7.98
C HIS A 70 5.65 14.80 7.15
N VAL A 71 5.25 14.22 6.01
CA VAL A 71 6.14 13.47 5.12
C VAL A 71 7.30 14.33 4.64
N LEU A 72 6.99 15.52 4.12
CA LEU A 72 7.97 16.40 3.49
C LEU A 72 8.92 17.08 4.51
N THR A 73 8.47 17.27 5.75
CA THR A 73 9.28 17.96 6.78
C THR A 73 9.98 17.01 7.75
N LYS A 74 9.37 15.87 8.10
CA LYS A 74 9.89 14.95 9.13
C LYS A 74 10.38 13.61 8.58
N MET A 75 9.65 12.99 7.65
CA MET A 75 10.06 11.69 7.08
C MET A 75 11.24 11.87 6.13
N LEU A 76 11.14 12.81 5.20
CA LEU A 76 12.18 13.05 4.18
C LEU A 76 13.55 13.38 4.79
N VAL A 77 13.57 14.08 5.92
CA VAL A 77 14.80 14.42 6.66
C VAL A 77 15.47 13.17 7.24
N ARG A 78 14.68 12.16 7.65
CA ARG A 78 15.19 10.88 8.17
C ARG A 78 15.66 9.94 7.06
N THR A 79 15.15 10.09 5.84
CA THR A 79 15.49 9.26 4.68
C THR A 79 16.70 9.77 3.87
N ARG A 80 17.53 10.65 4.43
CA ARG A 80 18.72 11.25 3.77
C ARG A 80 19.84 10.27 3.38
N ARG A 81 19.70 8.98 3.69
CA ARG A 81 20.68 7.97 3.25
C ARG A 81 20.45 7.69 1.76
N LYS A 82 21.52 7.76 0.95
CA LYS A 82 21.59 7.13 -0.37
C LYS A 82 21.62 5.61 -0.17
N GLY A 83 20.46 5.07 0.19
CA GLY A 83 20.29 3.66 0.56
C GLY A 83 19.83 2.85 -0.65
N PRO A 84 20.06 1.53 -0.65
CA PRO A 84 19.80 0.71 -1.81
C PRO A 84 18.32 0.70 -2.17
N PHE A 85 18.05 0.44 -3.44
CA PHE A 85 16.72 0.11 -3.92
C PHE A 85 16.59 -1.41 -3.92
N VAL A 86 15.47 -1.91 -3.43
CA VAL A 86 15.15 -3.35 -3.38
C VAL A 86 13.91 -3.64 -4.18
N LEU A 87 13.81 -4.85 -4.72
CA LEU A 87 12.61 -5.31 -5.39
C LEU A 87 11.50 -5.53 -4.35
N MET A 88 10.34 -4.91 -4.58
CA MET A 88 9.12 -5.14 -3.83
C MET A 88 8.06 -5.73 -4.76
N HIS A 89 7.24 -6.62 -4.24
CA HIS A 89 6.19 -7.29 -5.01
C HIS A 89 5.14 -6.32 -5.58
N GLY A 90 4.82 -5.25 -4.85
CA GLY A 90 3.86 -4.21 -5.27
C GLY A 90 2.41 -4.50 -4.91
N ASP A 91 2.03 -5.78 -4.79
CA ASP A 91 0.66 -6.21 -4.45
C ASP A 91 0.60 -7.30 -3.35
N MET A 92 1.38 -7.15 -2.29
CA MET A 92 1.30 -8.03 -1.10
C MET A 92 1.14 -7.24 0.20
N ALA A 93 1.12 -5.91 0.13
CA ALA A 93 1.08 -5.08 1.33
C ALA A 93 -0.23 -5.27 2.09
N LEU A 94 -1.36 -5.40 1.39
CA LEU A 94 -2.69 -5.50 2.00
C LEU A 94 -3.31 -6.92 1.93
N GLN A 95 -2.74 -7.83 1.15
CA GLN A 95 -3.28 -9.18 0.94
C GLN A 95 -2.20 -10.25 0.84
N GLY A 96 -2.55 -11.48 1.26
CA GLY A 96 -1.66 -12.66 1.29
C GLY A 96 -2.02 -13.75 0.27
N ASN A 97 -3.00 -13.50 -0.59
CA ASN A 97 -3.47 -14.42 -1.65
C ASN A 97 -2.44 -14.72 -2.73
N ASN A 98 -1.39 -13.90 -2.85
CA ASN A 98 -0.26 -14.11 -3.76
C ASN A 98 0.81 -15.06 -3.19
N LEU A 99 0.55 -15.69 -2.04
CA LEU A 99 1.42 -16.67 -1.41
C LEU A 99 0.82 -18.07 -1.54
N LEU A 100 1.61 -19.02 -2.03
CA LEU A 100 1.24 -20.42 -2.12
C LEU A 100 1.93 -21.21 -1.01
N TRP A 101 1.17 -22.04 -0.33
CA TRP A 101 1.62 -22.87 0.78
C TRP A 101 1.39 -24.35 0.45
N ASP A 102 2.24 -25.25 0.94
CA ASP A 102 1.97 -26.69 0.93
C ASP A 102 1.07 -27.12 2.10
N ASP A 103 0.76 -28.42 2.17
CA ASP A 103 -0.12 -28.99 3.20
C ASP A 103 0.49 -28.87 4.61
N GLU A 104 1.81 -28.70 4.71
CA GLU A 104 2.56 -28.48 5.94
C GLU A 104 2.78 -26.98 6.27
N LEU A 105 2.13 -26.07 5.54
CA LEU A 105 2.24 -24.61 5.70
C LEU A 105 3.64 -24.04 5.46
N ASN A 106 4.45 -24.67 4.62
CA ASN A 106 5.66 -24.06 4.09
C ASN A 106 5.33 -23.19 2.90
N LEU A 107 5.96 -22.00 2.83
CA LEU A 107 5.82 -21.12 1.68
C LEU A 107 6.53 -21.75 0.47
N VAL A 108 5.77 -22.16 -0.54
CA VAL A 108 6.30 -22.81 -1.75
C VAL A 108 6.51 -21.85 -2.92
N ALA A 109 5.69 -20.81 -3.04
CA ALA A 109 5.80 -19.84 -4.13
C ALA A 109 5.19 -18.48 -3.79
N VAL A 110 5.67 -17.45 -4.50
CA VAL A 110 5.07 -16.13 -4.56
C VAL A 110 4.62 -15.90 -6.01
N LEU A 111 3.35 -15.61 -6.22
CA LEU A 111 2.68 -15.47 -7.52
C LEU A 111 2.50 -13.99 -7.89
N ASP A 112 2.09 -13.70 -9.14
CA ASP A 112 1.59 -12.39 -9.58
C ASP A 112 2.55 -11.19 -9.41
N TRP A 113 3.79 -11.38 -9.85
CA TRP A 113 4.85 -10.36 -9.86
C TRP A 113 4.65 -9.21 -10.87
N GLU A 114 3.49 -9.06 -11.51
CA GLU A 114 3.30 -8.06 -12.58
C GLU A 114 3.37 -6.61 -12.06
N PHE A 115 3.07 -6.40 -10.78
CA PHE A 115 3.19 -5.11 -10.11
C PHE A 115 4.53 -4.92 -9.40
N CYS A 116 5.51 -5.81 -9.60
CA CYS A 116 6.78 -5.68 -8.92
C CYS A 116 7.58 -4.47 -9.42
N TYR A 117 8.24 -3.79 -8.50
CA TYR A 117 9.09 -2.65 -8.82
C TYR A 117 10.14 -2.41 -7.75
N THR A 118 11.14 -1.60 -8.08
CA THR A 118 12.19 -1.22 -7.13
C THR A 118 11.73 -0.07 -6.25
N VAL A 119 11.89 -0.24 -4.93
CA VAL A 119 11.60 0.78 -3.91
C VAL A 119 12.87 1.12 -3.14
N PRO A 120 13.02 2.36 -2.65
CA PRO A 120 14.00 2.63 -1.61
C PRO A 120 13.76 1.69 -0.43
N THR A 121 14.80 1.18 0.23
CA THR A 121 14.58 0.35 1.43
C THR A 121 13.82 1.09 2.53
N SER A 122 13.93 2.42 2.61
CA SER A 122 13.10 3.24 3.52
C SER A 122 11.62 3.20 3.18
N CYS A 123 11.22 2.81 1.97
CA CYS A 123 9.82 2.63 1.59
C CYS A 123 9.50 1.15 1.30
N PHE A 124 10.38 0.23 1.71
CA PHE A 124 10.08 -1.19 1.66
C PHE A 124 9.17 -1.52 2.83
N ILE A 125 7.94 -1.89 2.50
CA ILE A 125 6.89 -2.10 3.49
C ILE A 125 6.61 -3.59 3.64
N PRO A 126 6.71 -4.11 4.86
CA PRO A 126 6.34 -5.49 5.15
C PRO A 126 4.81 -5.64 5.13
N PRO A 127 4.29 -6.88 5.09
CA PRO A 127 2.85 -7.11 4.96
C PRO A 127 2.06 -6.50 6.13
N ALA A 128 1.03 -5.73 5.82
CA ALA A 128 0.19 -5.06 6.82
C ALA A 128 -0.67 -6.05 7.61
N TRP A 129 -0.95 -7.21 7.02
CA TRP A 129 -1.73 -8.32 7.58
C TRP A 129 -0.89 -9.31 8.40
N ILE A 130 0.35 -8.98 8.76
CA ILE A 130 1.25 -9.90 9.48
C ILE A 130 0.70 -10.37 10.83
N ASN A 131 -0.14 -9.56 11.48
CA ASN A 131 -0.82 -9.89 12.74
C ASN A 131 -2.24 -10.46 12.52
N GLY A 132 -2.59 -10.82 11.27
CA GLY A 132 -3.88 -11.36 10.87
C GLY A 132 -4.54 -10.57 9.73
N PHE A 133 -5.56 -11.18 9.13
CA PHE A 133 -6.36 -10.53 8.07
C PHE A 133 -7.42 -9.62 8.68
N SER A 134 -7.24 -8.31 8.50
CA SER A 134 -8.25 -7.28 8.75
C SER A 134 -8.84 -6.81 7.41
N PRO A 135 -10.15 -6.51 7.33
CA PRO A 135 -10.72 -5.84 6.16
C PRO A 135 -10.04 -4.50 5.83
N ASP A 136 -9.53 -3.82 6.87
CA ASP A 136 -8.68 -2.63 6.73
C ASP A 136 -7.40 -2.84 7.55
N PRO A 137 -6.33 -3.33 6.90
CA PRO A 137 -5.08 -3.63 7.60
C PRO A 137 -4.29 -2.36 7.96
N ILE A 138 -4.46 -1.24 7.24
CA ILE A 138 -3.75 0.01 7.54
C ILE A 138 -4.28 0.60 8.85
N ARG A 139 -5.61 0.60 9.01
CA ARG A 139 -6.27 1.01 10.25
C ARG A 139 -5.94 0.06 11.41
N ALA A 140 -5.89 -1.25 11.16
CA ALA A 140 -5.51 -2.23 12.17
C ALA A 140 -4.09 -1.98 12.70
N ILE A 141 -3.12 -1.64 11.84
CA ILE A 141 -1.78 -1.23 12.28
C ILE A 141 -1.87 0.03 13.16
N GLY A 142 -2.68 1.01 12.78
CA GLY A 142 -2.87 2.22 13.59
C GLY A 142 -3.40 1.90 15.00
N GLN A 143 -4.44 1.08 15.10
CA GLN A 143 -5.09 0.76 16.37
C GLN A 143 -4.29 -0.23 17.24
N MET A 144 -3.60 -1.18 16.62
CA MET A 144 -2.89 -2.30 17.26
C MET A 144 -1.38 -2.24 17.02
N GLY A 145 -0.82 -1.02 16.93
CA GLY A 145 0.57 -0.80 16.49
C GLY A 145 1.62 -1.55 17.31
N ILE A 146 1.40 -1.77 18.61
CA ILE A 146 2.33 -2.53 19.46
C ILE A 146 2.43 -4.00 19.05
N PHE A 147 1.29 -4.63 18.71
CA PHE A 147 1.24 -6.01 18.28
C PHE A 147 1.86 -6.16 16.89
N TYR A 148 1.55 -5.22 16.00
CA TYR A 148 2.20 -5.15 14.69
C TYR A 148 3.72 -5.01 14.81
N ASP A 149 4.22 -4.12 15.66
CA ASP A 149 5.66 -3.95 15.88
C ASP A 149 6.31 -5.20 16.50
N CYS A 150 5.61 -5.93 17.38
CA CYS A 150 6.07 -7.22 17.90
C CYS A 150 6.23 -8.28 16.80
N GLU A 151 5.21 -8.49 15.97
CA GLU A 151 5.28 -9.43 14.85
C GLU A 151 6.35 -9.01 13.84
N MET A 152 6.46 -7.70 13.60
CA MET A 152 7.45 -7.15 12.71
C MET A 152 8.88 -7.37 13.21
N LEU A 153 9.09 -7.25 14.53
CA LEU A 153 10.37 -7.53 15.15
C LEU A 153 10.76 -8.99 14.96
N SER A 154 9.81 -9.91 15.15
CA SER A 154 10.00 -11.35 14.91
C SER A 154 10.36 -11.63 13.45
N LEU A 155 9.60 -11.09 12.49
CA LEU A 155 9.88 -11.24 11.07
C LEU A 155 11.26 -10.70 10.68
N LYS A 156 11.58 -9.48 11.11
CA LYS A 156 12.89 -8.86 10.84
C LYS A 156 14.04 -9.72 11.39
N ARG A 157 13.89 -10.28 12.60
CA ARG A 157 14.89 -11.20 13.18
C ARG A 157 15.04 -12.47 12.35
N SER A 158 13.95 -13.14 12.01
CA SER A 158 14.01 -14.36 11.20
C SER A 158 14.64 -14.13 9.82
N ILE A 159 14.33 -13.01 9.16
CA ILE A 159 14.96 -12.64 7.88
C ILE A 159 16.45 -12.34 8.09
N ALA A 160 16.82 -11.56 9.11
CA ALA A 160 18.21 -11.22 9.40
C ALA A 160 19.07 -12.46 9.71
N GLU A 161 18.55 -13.40 10.50
CA GLU A 161 19.22 -14.66 10.82
C GLU A 161 19.42 -15.53 9.56
N ARG A 162 18.35 -15.76 8.79
CA ARG A 162 18.43 -16.58 7.57
C ARG A 162 19.35 -15.97 6.52
N THR A 163 19.25 -14.65 6.31
CA THR A 163 20.12 -13.95 5.34
C THR A 163 21.58 -13.96 5.78
N GLN A 164 21.87 -13.88 7.08
CA GLN A 164 23.23 -14.02 7.61
C GLN A 164 23.77 -15.43 7.46
N GLN A 165 22.95 -16.47 7.66
CA GLN A 165 23.36 -17.86 7.51
C GLN A 165 23.61 -18.24 6.05
N GLN A 166 22.72 -17.84 5.13
CA GLN A 166 22.79 -18.24 3.72
C GLN A 166 23.65 -17.31 2.86
N TRP A 167 23.65 -16.00 3.15
CA TRP A 167 24.33 -14.98 2.36
C TRP A 167 25.02 -13.90 3.22
N PRO A 168 25.98 -14.30 4.09
CA PRO A 168 26.61 -13.42 5.07
C PRO A 168 27.24 -12.15 4.47
N GLU A 169 27.82 -12.28 3.27
CA GLU A 169 28.52 -11.16 2.60
C GLU A 169 27.59 -10.26 1.78
N SER A 170 26.30 -10.60 1.67
CA SER A 170 25.36 -9.84 0.85
C SER A 170 25.06 -8.46 1.45
N PRO A 171 24.90 -7.41 0.61
CA PRO A 171 24.39 -6.12 1.07
C PRO A 171 23.04 -6.21 1.75
N LEU A 172 22.21 -7.19 1.35
CA LEU A 172 20.89 -7.45 1.91
C LEU A 172 20.97 -7.95 3.35
N SER A 173 21.90 -8.87 3.66
CA SER A 173 22.14 -9.32 5.05
C SER A 173 22.48 -8.13 5.96
N ARG A 174 23.44 -7.29 5.54
CA ARG A 174 23.81 -6.08 6.31
C ARG A 174 22.67 -5.08 6.48
N GLU A 175 21.79 -4.95 5.48
CA GLU A 175 20.60 -4.09 5.57
C GLU A 175 19.60 -4.63 6.60
N TRP A 176 19.29 -5.93 6.56
CA TRP A 176 18.34 -6.55 7.49
C TRP A 176 18.85 -6.55 8.92
N GLN A 177 20.12 -6.88 9.14
CA GLN A 177 20.75 -6.83 10.46
C GLN A 177 20.64 -5.45 11.11
N ARG A 178 20.80 -4.38 10.32
CA ARG A 178 20.68 -3.01 10.83
C ARG A 178 19.25 -2.63 11.22
N ARG A 179 18.26 -3.20 10.54
CA ARG A 179 16.84 -2.91 10.76
C ARG A 179 16.26 -3.65 11.96
N VAL A 180 16.94 -4.67 12.47
CA VAL A 180 16.53 -5.35 13.70
C VAL A 180 16.54 -4.33 14.85
N GLY A 181 15.37 -4.10 15.45
CA GLY A 181 15.20 -3.16 16.56
C GLY A 181 14.79 -1.73 16.16
N GLU A 182 14.77 -1.38 14.86
CA GLU A 182 14.12 -0.15 14.42
C GLU A 182 12.60 -0.32 14.52
N SER A 183 11.93 0.52 15.32
CA SER A 183 10.47 0.57 15.36
C SER A 183 9.94 0.91 13.97
N SER A 184 8.86 0.23 13.59
CA SER A 184 8.28 0.36 12.26
C SER A 184 7.26 1.51 12.22
N ASP A 185 6.84 2.03 13.37
CA ASP A 185 5.68 2.88 13.54
C ASP A 185 6.10 4.31 13.98
N PRO A 186 5.56 5.42 13.41
CA PRO A 186 4.56 5.56 12.34
C PRO A 186 5.06 5.39 10.92
N HIS A 187 6.34 5.06 10.74
CA HIS A 187 6.96 5.07 9.42
C HIS A 187 6.25 4.17 8.40
N VAL A 188 5.92 2.93 8.78
CA VAL A 188 5.21 1.98 7.93
C VAL A 188 3.81 2.47 7.59
N SER A 189 3.03 2.88 8.58
CA SER A 189 1.67 3.38 8.35
C SER A 189 1.66 4.58 7.42
N VAL A 190 2.61 5.51 7.57
CA VAL A 190 2.73 6.68 6.69
C VAL A 190 3.06 6.27 5.25
N VAL A 191 3.99 5.32 5.04
CA VAL A 191 4.28 4.85 3.68
C VAL A 191 3.11 4.06 3.09
N LEU A 192 2.41 3.23 3.87
CA LEU A 192 1.18 2.57 3.41
C LEU A 192 0.13 3.58 2.97
N ALA A 193 -0.13 4.61 3.78
CA ALA A 193 -1.06 5.68 3.42
C ALA A 193 -0.63 6.44 2.14
N LEU A 194 0.67 6.53 1.86
CA LEU A 194 1.16 7.11 0.59
C LEU A 194 1.02 6.16 -0.60
N LEU A 195 1.06 4.85 -0.38
CA LEU A 195 0.86 3.83 -1.42
C LEU A 195 -0.64 3.60 -1.71
N TYR A 196 -1.49 3.84 -0.72
CA TYR A 196 -2.95 3.68 -0.73
C TYR A 196 -3.61 5.00 -0.29
N PRO A 197 -3.57 6.04 -1.14
CA PRO A 197 -4.01 7.38 -0.76
C PRO A 197 -5.48 7.50 -0.39
N GLU A 198 -6.32 6.56 -0.81
CA GLU A 198 -7.75 6.48 -0.51
C GLU A 198 -8.08 6.29 0.98
N VAL A 199 -7.13 5.79 1.79
CA VAL A 199 -7.34 5.61 3.24
C VAL A 199 -6.76 6.75 4.10
N ILE A 200 -6.20 7.79 3.47
CA ILE A 200 -5.43 8.81 4.20
C ILE A 200 -6.27 9.53 5.24
N ASP A 201 -7.50 9.91 4.91
CA ASP A 201 -8.38 10.68 5.78
C ASP A 201 -8.80 9.89 7.02
N SER A 202 -9.29 8.66 6.83
CA SER A 202 -9.72 7.76 7.91
C SER A 202 -8.56 7.45 8.86
N VAL A 203 -7.41 7.04 8.32
CA VAL A 203 -6.22 6.72 9.11
C VAL A 203 -5.63 7.96 9.78
N PHE A 204 -5.74 9.14 9.16
CA PHE A 204 -5.28 10.37 9.78
C PHE A 204 -6.07 10.70 11.04
N TRP A 205 -7.40 10.71 10.95
CA TRP A 205 -8.25 11.08 12.08
C TRP A 205 -8.20 10.06 13.22
N GLU A 206 -8.10 8.78 12.90
CA GLU A 206 -8.01 7.73 13.92
C GLU A 206 -6.62 7.62 14.56
N PHE A 207 -5.55 7.97 13.83
CA PHE A 207 -4.19 7.63 14.26
C PHE A 207 -3.16 8.75 14.08
N PHE A 208 -2.96 9.25 12.87
CA PHE A 208 -1.86 10.21 12.63
C PHE A 208 -2.04 11.53 13.37
N MET A 209 -3.28 11.99 13.54
CA MET A 209 -3.60 13.19 14.31
C MET A 209 -2.93 13.17 15.69
N HIS A 210 -3.09 12.07 16.43
CA HIS A 210 -2.51 11.91 17.75
C HIS A 210 -0.98 11.96 17.70
N LYS A 211 -0.37 11.29 16.72
CA LYS A 211 1.09 11.22 16.57
C LYS A 211 1.73 12.52 16.09
N PHE A 212 1.02 13.27 15.25
CA PHE A 212 1.55 14.48 14.64
C PHE A 212 1.47 15.65 15.61
N TYR A 213 0.42 15.71 16.43
CA TYR A 213 0.18 16.80 17.38
C TYR A 213 0.58 16.50 18.82
N SER A 214 0.75 15.23 19.21
CA SER A 214 1.32 14.85 20.51
C SER A 214 2.43 13.80 20.34
N PRO A 215 3.61 14.20 19.84
CA PRO A 215 4.73 13.29 19.61
C PRO A 215 5.41 12.81 20.90
N HIS A 216 5.05 13.36 22.06
CA HIS A 216 5.60 13.01 23.37
C HIS A 216 4.47 12.42 24.22
N TYR A 217 4.36 11.09 24.22
CA TYR A 217 3.37 10.35 25.01
C TYR A 217 3.45 10.72 26.50
N LEU A 218 2.52 11.56 27.01
CA LEU A 218 2.08 11.82 28.41
C LEU A 218 1.45 13.23 28.55
N PRO A 219 0.42 13.48 29.42
CA PRO A 219 -0.96 12.96 29.46
C PRO A 219 -1.82 13.64 28.32
N PRO A 220 -3.19 13.68 28.30
CA PRO A 220 -3.89 13.97 27.04
C PRO A 220 -3.68 15.43 26.68
N THR A 221 -2.73 15.68 25.77
CA THR A 221 -2.82 16.88 24.98
C THR A 221 -4.18 16.76 24.26
N PRO A 222 -5.02 17.80 24.29
CA PRO A 222 -6.27 17.84 23.56
C PRO A 222 -5.98 17.85 22.06
N THR A 223 -5.47 16.71 21.54
CA THR A 223 -4.95 16.53 20.18
C THR A 223 -6.07 16.68 19.18
N ARG A 224 -7.27 16.27 19.58
CA ARG A 224 -8.48 16.49 18.81
C ARG A 224 -8.80 17.98 18.76
N GLU A 225 -8.73 18.70 19.87
CA GLU A 225 -9.02 20.13 19.91
C GLU A 225 -7.98 20.95 19.11
N ILE A 226 -6.70 20.58 19.16
CA ILE A 226 -5.66 21.19 18.30
C ILE A 226 -5.95 20.92 16.81
N ALA A 227 -6.35 19.70 16.47
CA ALA A 227 -6.72 19.34 15.11
C ALA A 227 -7.98 20.08 14.66
N ASP A 228 -8.99 20.18 15.52
CA ASP A 228 -10.25 20.89 15.28
C ASP A 228 -10.02 22.40 15.13
N GLU A 229 -9.14 23.00 15.94
CA GLU A 229 -8.75 24.42 15.79
C GLU A 229 -8.06 24.66 14.44
N LYS A 230 -7.11 23.78 14.07
CA LYS A 230 -6.42 23.85 12.78
C LYS A 230 -7.38 23.62 11.61
N LEU A 231 -8.30 22.68 11.74
CA LEU A 231 -9.34 22.41 10.75
C LEU A 231 -10.31 23.59 10.64
N ALA A 232 -10.72 24.20 11.74
CA ALA A 232 -11.56 25.39 11.74
C ALA A 232 -10.90 26.55 10.99
N ALA A 233 -9.61 26.80 11.25
CA ALA A 233 -8.82 27.77 10.49
C ALA A 233 -8.72 27.37 9.00
N PHE A 234 -8.47 26.09 8.71
CA PHE A 234 -8.37 25.57 7.34
C PHE A 234 -9.67 25.76 6.55
N ARG A 235 -10.82 25.52 7.18
CA ARG A 235 -12.17 25.71 6.60
C ARG A 235 -12.46 27.15 6.21
N THR A 236 -11.78 28.14 6.80
CA THR A 236 -11.98 29.55 6.42
C THR A 236 -11.33 29.93 5.08
N ARG A 237 -10.40 29.11 4.58
CA ARG A 237 -9.65 29.40 3.36
C ARG A 237 -10.53 29.34 2.11
N GLU A 238 -10.57 30.44 1.36
CA GLU A 238 -11.43 30.58 0.19
C GLU A 238 -11.05 29.62 -0.96
N ASP A 239 -9.76 29.34 -1.13
CA ASP A 239 -9.27 28.37 -2.11
C ASP A 239 -9.74 26.94 -1.78
N ILE A 240 -9.74 26.57 -0.50
CA ILE A 240 -10.21 25.26 -0.04
C ILE A 240 -11.72 25.13 -0.20
N LYS A 241 -12.50 26.14 0.20
CA LYS A 241 -13.96 26.13 0.02
C LYS A 241 -14.34 25.93 -1.44
N LYS A 242 -13.74 26.71 -2.34
CA LYS A 242 -13.98 26.60 -3.78
C LYS A 242 -13.58 25.23 -4.34
N PHE A 243 -12.43 24.72 -3.90
CA PHE A 243 -11.99 23.39 -4.29
C PHE A 243 -12.99 22.33 -3.85
N VAL A 244 -13.29 22.23 -2.54
CA VAL A 244 -14.17 21.21 -1.99
C VAL A 244 -15.59 21.29 -2.57
N ALA A 245 -16.19 22.49 -2.65
CA ALA A 245 -17.51 22.68 -3.23
C ALA A 245 -17.57 22.20 -4.69
N LYS A 246 -16.52 22.48 -5.48
CA LYS A 246 -16.41 21.95 -6.85
C LYS A 246 -16.34 20.43 -6.84
N ARG A 247 -15.50 19.83 -6.00
CA ARG A 247 -15.31 18.36 -5.96
C ARG A 247 -16.58 17.63 -5.55
N VAL A 248 -17.31 18.13 -4.56
CA VAL A 248 -18.63 17.60 -4.15
C VAL A 248 -19.66 17.74 -5.27
N ALA A 249 -19.61 18.81 -6.05
CA ALA A 249 -20.49 18.96 -7.22
C ALA A 249 -20.12 17.97 -8.35
N ASP A 250 -18.83 17.80 -8.63
CA ASP A 250 -18.31 16.84 -9.61
C ASP A 250 -18.71 15.39 -9.23
N GLU A 251 -18.60 15.03 -7.95
CA GLU A 251 -19.01 13.72 -7.39
C GLU A 251 -20.50 13.47 -7.59
N LYS A 252 -21.35 14.46 -7.30
CA LYS A 252 -22.81 14.37 -7.52
C LYS A 252 -23.18 14.22 -8.98
N ASP A 253 -22.44 14.89 -9.88
CA ASP A 253 -22.63 14.72 -11.32
C ASP A 253 -22.22 13.30 -11.78
N TYR A 254 -21.07 12.83 -11.31
CA TYR A 254 -20.60 11.47 -11.57
C TYR A 254 -21.60 10.41 -11.10
N ALA A 255 -22.11 10.51 -9.87
CA ALA A 255 -23.09 9.58 -9.33
C ALA A 255 -24.35 9.50 -10.22
N LYS A 256 -24.87 10.64 -10.68
CA LYS A 256 -26.02 10.67 -11.61
C LYS A 256 -25.72 10.00 -12.94
N ARG A 257 -24.56 10.31 -13.56
CA ARG A 257 -24.14 9.66 -14.82
C ARG A 257 -23.97 8.16 -14.64
N TYR A 258 -23.46 7.73 -13.49
CA TYR A 258 -23.31 6.32 -13.15
C TYR A 258 -24.67 5.62 -12.99
N GLU A 259 -25.62 6.23 -12.27
CA GLU A 259 -27.00 5.73 -12.16
C GLU A 259 -27.68 5.59 -13.53
N GLU A 260 -27.50 6.58 -14.42
CA GLU A 260 -28.00 6.52 -15.80
C GLU A 260 -27.36 5.37 -16.58
N TYR A 261 -26.03 5.21 -16.50
CA TYR A 261 -25.32 4.11 -17.12
C TYR A 261 -25.83 2.75 -16.65
N VAL A 262 -26.01 2.56 -15.34
CA VAL A 262 -26.54 1.33 -14.75
C VAL A 262 -27.95 1.03 -15.24
N ARG A 263 -28.81 2.05 -15.31
CA ARG A 263 -30.19 1.94 -15.83
C ARG A 263 -30.23 1.54 -17.30
N GLU A 264 -29.33 2.08 -18.12
CA GLU A 264 -29.28 1.83 -19.57
C GLU A 264 -28.66 0.48 -19.93
N ASN A 265 -27.68 0.02 -19.16
CA ASN A 265 -26.88 -1.17 -19.50
C ASN A 265 -27.25 -2.43 -18.70
N GLY A 266 -28.14 -2.32 -17.71
CA GLY A 266 -28.61 -3.47 -16.93
C GLY A 266 -27.53 -4.09 -16.05
N GLU A 267 -27.22 -3.40 -14.95
CA GLU A 267 -26.50 -3.83 -13.74
C GLU A 267 -25.03 -4.30 -13.82
N PRO A 268 -24.26 -4.00 -12.75
CA PRO A 268 -24.22 -4.92 -11.61
C PRO A 268 -24.51 -4.23 -10.25
N HIS A 269 -25.73 -4.32 -9.69
CA HIS A 269 -25.86 -4.32 -8.22
C HIS A 269 -25.40 -5.71 -7.75
N GLY A 270 -24.22 -5.70 -7.14
CA GLY A 270 -23.58 -6.89 -6.61
C GLY A 270 -22.79 -7.62 -7.67
N CYS A 271 -21.47 -7.60 -7.53
CA CYS A 271 -20.66 -8.71 -7.99
C CYS A 271 -21.19 -10.00 -7.34
N ARG A 272 -22.17 -10.68 -7.96
CA ARG A 272 -22.26 -12.14 -7.93
C ARG A 272 -21.18 -12.69 -8.83
N CYS A 273 -19.94 -12.31 -8.54
CA CYS A 273 -18.81 -13.00 -9.10
C CYS A 273 -18.81 -14.37 -8.43
N VAL A 274 -18.95 -15.43 -9.23
CA VAL A 274 -18.87 -16.82 -8.73
C VAL A 274 -17.61 -17.01 -7.90
N SER A 275 -16.50 -16.38 -8.29
CA SER A 275 -15.25 -16.35 -7.49
C SER A 275 -15.44 -15.66 -6.14
N CYS A 276 -16.18 -14.55 -6.02
CA CYS A 276 -16.42 -13.88 -4.73
C CYS A 276 -17.29 -14.69 -3.76
N GLU A 277 -18.31 -15.41 -4.26
CA GLU A 277 -19.11 -16.34 -3.44
C GLU A 277 -18.26 -17.54 -3.00
N GLU A 278 -17.43 -18.08 -3.90
CA GLU A 278 -16.51 -19.17 -3.61
C GLU A 278 -15.39 -18.73 -2.64
N GLN A 279 -14.88 -17.51 -2.77
CA GLN A 279 -13.91 -16.91 -1.84
C GLN A 279 -14.53 -16.67 -0.46
N ARG A 280 -15.79 -16.21 -0.39
CA ARG A 280 -16.50 -16.05 0.89
C ARG A 280 -16.68 -17.39 1.59
N SER A 281 -17.08 -18.44 0.86
CA SER A 281 -17.18 -19.80 1.40
C SER A 281 -15.81 -20.36 1.83
N LYS A 282 -14.74 -20.12 1.05
CA LYS A 282 -13.37 -20.48 1.43
C LYS A 282 -12.89 -19.71 2.66
N PHE A 283 -13.24 -18.44 2.80
CA PHE A 283 -12.90 -17.62 3.96
C PHE A 283 -13.64 -18.08 5.23
N GLU A 284 -14.92 -18.45 5.12
CA GLU A 284 -15.68 -19.09 6.20
C GLU A 284 -15.05 -20.41 6.64
N ASN A 285 -14.50 -21.20 5.71
CA ASN A 285 -13.75 -22.42 6.04
C ASN A 285 -12.42 -22.11 6.75
N LEU A 286 -11.70 -21.05 6.34
CA LEU A 286 -10.47 -20.62 7.01
C LEU A 286 -10.73 -20.13 8.45
N GLN A 287 -11.88 -19.50 8.71
CA GLN A 287 -12.29 -19.11 10.07
C GLN A 287 -12.58 -20.31 11.00
N GLN A 288 -12.83 -21.50 10.43
CA GLN A 288 -13.01 -22.73 11.20
C GLN A 288 -11.69 -23.47 11.48
N LEU A 289 -10.57 -23.03 10.88
CA LEU A 289 -9.27 -23.56 11.24
C LEU A 289 -8.95 -23.12 12.68
N PRO A 290 -8.46 -24.02 13.54
CA PRO A 290 -8.05 -23.64 14.88
C PRO A 290 -6.97 -22.56 14.76
N MET A 291 -7.20 -21.41 15.40
CA MET A 291 -6.15 -20.41 15.59
C MET A 291 -4.93 -21.11 16.17
N LEU A 292 -3.81 -21.09 15.46
CA LEU A 292 -2.52 -21.56 15.97
C LEU A 292 -2.03 -20.58 17.04
N LEU A 293 -2.68 -20.60 18.22
CA LEU A 293 -2.08 -20.17 19.46
C LEU A 293 -1.11 -21.26 19.86
N HIS A 294 0.10 -21.24 19.33
CA HIS A 294 1.17 -22.03 19.93
C HIS A 294 1.64 -21.31 21.20
N PRO A 295 1.56 -21.93 22.39
CA PRO A 295 2.39 -21.53 23.51
C PRO A 295 3.85 -21.78 23.11
N LEU A 296 4.73 -20.83 23.42
CA LEU A 296 6.17 -20.98 23.29
C LEU A 296 6.68 -22.04 24.29
N GLU A 297 6.59 -23.31 23.91
CA GLU A 297 7.36 -24.38 24.55
C GLU A 297 7.97 -25.26 23.46
N VAL A 298 9.26 -25.04 23.20
CA VAL A 298 10.10 -26.02 22.51
C VAL A 298 11.46 -26.07 23.21
N PRO A 299 11.81 -27.18 23.87
CA PRO A 299 13.14 -27.71 23.79
C PRO A 299 13.14 -28.84 22.76
N VAL A 300 14.06 -28.84 21.79
CA VAL A 300 14.75 -30.03 21.25
C VAL A 300 15.75 -29.58 20.17
N GLU A 301 16.90 -30.24 20.23
CA GLU A 301 18.09 -30.14 19.39
C GLU A 301 17.77 -30.27 17.89
N CYS A 302 18.39 -29.41 17.08
CA CYS A 302 18.22 -29.39 15.64
C CYS A 302 19.47 -30.01 14.99
N GLU A 303 19.40 -31.28 14.60
CA GLU A 303 20.36 -31.86 13.66
C GLU A 303 20.10 -31.28 12.26
N SER A 304 21.12 -30.60 11.74
CA SER A 304 21.06 -29.87 10.48
C SER A 304 21.30 -30.79 9.28
N THR A 305 20.23 -31.16 8.58
CA THR A 305 20.32 -31.51 7.16
C THR A 305 19.42 -30.56 6.40
N GLY A 306 20.00 -29.49 5.85
CA GLY A 306 19.28 -28.52 5.04
C GLY A 306 18.83 -29.17 3.72
N PRO A 307 17.62 -28.86 3.21
CA PRO A 307 17.19 -29.35 1.90
C PRO A 307 18.10 -28.77 0.80
N GLU A 308 18.35 -29.57 -0.25
CA GLU A 308 19.11 -29.12 -1.41
C GLU A 308 18.46 -27.90 -2.07
N PRO A 309 19.25 -26.95 -2.59
CA PRO A 309 18.73 -25.77 -3.26
C PRO A 309 17.90 -26.16 -4.49
N ILE A 310 16.67 -25.66 -4.56
CA ILE A 310 15.80 -25.78 -5.72
C ILE A 310 16.52 -25.19 -6.94
N LYS A 311 16.82 -26.04 -7.93
CA LYS A 311 17.34 -25.59 -9.22
C LYS A 311 16.25 -24.82 -9.96
N VAL A 312 16.34 -23.50 -9.94
CA VAL A 312 15.53 -22.64 -10.81
C VAL A 312 16.05 -22.80 -12.24
N GLU A 313 15.38 -23.62 -13.05
CA GLU A 313 15.60 -23.61 -14.49
C GLU A 313 15.23 -22.24 -15.04
N ARG A 314 16.19 -21.55 -15.67
CA ARG A 314 15.90 -20.34 -16.44
C ARG A 314 14.95 -20.73 -17.58
N LEU A 315 13.70 -20.30 -17.46
CA LEU A 315 12.74 -20.37 -18.56
C LEU A 315 13.32 -19.68 -19.79
N ASP A 316 13.48 -20.46 -20.87
CA ASP A 316 13.94 -20.00 -22.17
C ASP A 316 12.89 -19.05 -22.78
N LYS A 317 13.17 -17.74 -22.67
CA LYS A 317 12.30 -16.66 -23.16
C LYS A 317 12.05 -16.71 -24.68
N THR A 318 12.78 -17.52 -25.43
CA THR A 318 12.64 -17.61 -26.90
C THR A 318 11.52 -18.54 -27.37
N LYS A 319 10.90 -19.32 -26.48
CA LYS A 319 9.94 -20.38 -26.85
C LYS A 319 8.47 -20.12 -26.52
N ARG A 320 8.10 -18.98 -25.93
CA ARG A 320 6.68 -18.63 -25.73
C ARG A 320 6.25 -17.58 -26.73
N ALA A 321 5.25 -17.93 -27.55
CA ALA A 321 4.42 -16.92 -28.19
C ALA A 321 3.86 -15.98 -27.09
N PRO A 322 3.83 -14.66 -27.31
CA PRO A 322 3.29 -13.74 -26.33
C PRO A 322 1.85 -14.14 -25.95
N PRO A 323 1.48 -14.07 -24.66
CA PRO A 323 0.10 -14.28 -24.23
C PRO A 323 -0.87 -13.47 -25.08
N GLU A 324 -2.06 -14.02 -25.31
CA GLU A 324 -3.07 -13.41 -26.20
C GLU A 324 -3.38 -11.95 -25.85
N TRP A 325 -3.32 -11.59 -24.57
CA TRP A 325 -3.53 -10.22 -24.10
C TRP A 325 -2.46 -9.23 -24.59
N ILE A 326 -1.19 -9.65 -24.73
CA ILE A 326 -0.12 -8.81 -25.32
C ILE A 326 -0.41 -8.54 -26.79
N ARG A 327 -0.84 -9.56 -27.55
CA ARG A 327 -1.27 -9.37 -28.95
C ARG A 327 -2.47 -8.43 -29.05
N ARG A 328 -3.39 -8.49 -28.09
CA ARG A 328 -4.54 -7.58 -28.00
C ARG A 328 -4.12 -6.13 -27.77
N LEU A 329 -3.12 -5.90 -26.91
CA LEU A 329 -2.54 -4.56 -26.67
C LEU A 329 -1.80 -4.03 -27.90
N GLU A 330 -1.05 -4.87 -28.60
CA GLU A 330 -0.39 -4.50 -29.86
C GLU A 330 -1.40 -4.13 -30.95
N LEU A 331 -2.49 -4.89 -31.09
CA LEU A 331 -3.59 -4.59 -32.00
C LEU A 331 -4.30 -3.27 -31.68
N ILE A 332 -4.49 -2.95 -30.39
CA ILE A 332 -5.04 -1.67 -29.94
C ILE A 332 -4.07 -0.52 -30.27
N ARG A 333 -2.77 -0.73 -30.07
CA ARG A 333 -1.72 0.24 -30.39
C ARG A 333 -1.63 0.52 -31.89
N ASP A 334 -1.70 -0.50 -32.72
CA ASP A 334 -1.59 -0.35 -34.17
C ASP A 334 -2.86 0.28 -34.78
N LYS A 335 -4.05 -0.01 -34.22
CA LYS A 335 -5.28 0.72 -34.56
C LYS A 335 -5.17 2.21 -34.26
N ARG A 336 -4.57 2.60 -33.13
CA ARG A 336 -4.34 4.01 -32.77
C ARG A 336 -3.36 4.71 -33.73
N LYS A 337 -2.32 4.02 -34.20
CA LYS A 337 -1.38 4.58 -35.20
C LYS A 337 -1.98 4.75 -36.59
N SER A 338 -3.00 3.97 -36.95
CA SER A 338 -3.71 4.11 -38.23
C SER A 338 -4.79 5.20 -38.25
N GLN A 339 -5.04 5.85 -37.10
CA GLN A 339 -6.03 6.93 -36.95
C GLN A 339 -5.40 8.31 -36.71
N THR A 340 -4.07 8.40 -36.81
CA THR A 340 -3.26 9.63 -36.87
C THR A 340 -2.54 9.67 -38.19
#